data_AF-A0A2T0FKC7-F1
#
_entry.id   AF-A0A2T0FKC7-F1
#
_cell.length_a   1.000
_cell.length_b   1.000
_cell.length_c   1.000
_cell.angle_alpha   90.00
_cell.angle_beta   90.00
_cell.angle_gamma   90.00
#
_symmetry.space_group_name_H-M   'P 1'
#
loop_
_entity.id
_entity.type
_entity.pdbx_description
1 polymer ?
#
loop_
_entity_poly.entity_id
_entity_poly.type
_entity_poly.pdbx_seq_one_letter_code
_entity_poly.pdbx_strand_id
1 'polypeptide(L)'
;MISDLSLEKTLPIVWNDEASFAAKFIAFNPVFWNIAAQLELRVKLFTKLGLGNRYYGCYILAAIIFSLGIYRDWIYRIALESQPVAPLLDNIYAKVGGAAMFGVGNVLVLSSMWALGITGTYLGDYFGILMDERIASFPFNVCNNPMYIGCYLSFLGVSLWYGKALGFVLSTLMWVMYMVALRFEEPYTERIYSDREKAREAAAESSGSSTGTSRPSTRSRTKRV
;
A
#
# COMPACT_ATOMS: atom_id res chain seq x y z
N MET A 1 -48.22 4.42 -4.86
CA MET A 1 -47.39 5.44 -4.19
C MET A 1 -45.89 5.11 -4.41
N ILE A 2 -45.49 4.87 -5.67
CA ILE A 2 -44.12 4.50 -6.08
C ILE A 2 -43.88 5.12 -7.46
N SER A 3 -43.83 6.45 -7.54
CA SER A 3 -43.69 7.12 -8.84
C SER A 3 -42.85 8.39 -8.81
N ASP A 4 -41.94 8.54 -7.83
CA ASP A 4 -41.02 9.69 -7.84
C ASP A 4 -39.67 9.40 -7.16
N LEU A 5 -39.18 8.16 -7.32
CA LEU A 5 -37.84 7.76 -6.86
C LEU A 5 -36.81 8.09 -7.96
N SER A 6 -36.70 9.36 -8.37
CA SER A 6 -35.60 9.73 -9.24
C SER A 6 -34.30 9.63 -8.45
N LEU A 7 -33.30 8.95 -9.03
CA LEU A 7 -32.00 8.69 -8.41
C LEU A 7 -31.37 9.98 -7.85
N GLU A 8 -31.53 11.08 -8.57
CA GLU A 8 -31.07 12.42 -8.18
C GLU A 8 -31.74 12.97 -6.92
N LYS A 9 -33.01 12.65 -6.66
CA LYS A 9 -33.72 13.06 -5.44
C LYS A 9 -33.26 12.24 -4.22
N THR A 10 -32.93 10.97 -4.42
CA THR A 10 -32.57 10.04 -3.32
C THR A 10 -31.08 9.99 -3.01
N LEU A 11 -30.24 10.18 -4.02
CA LEU A 11 -28.78 10.15 -3.98
C LEU A 11 -28.22 11.36 -4.74
N PRO A 12 -28.49 12.59 -4.27
CA PRO A 12 -28.03 13.79 -4.93
C PRO A 12 -26.50 13.85 -4.95
N ILE A 13 -25.93 14.14 -6.12
CA ILE A 13 -24.51 14.36 -6.34
C ILE A 13 -24.34 15.67 -7.09
N VAL A 14 -23.50 16.56 -6.58
CA VAL A 14 -23.18 17.84 -7.19
C VAL A 14 -21.70 17.85 -7.53
N TRP A 15 -21.37 17.98 -8.81
CA TRP A 15 -19.98 18.16 -9.26
C TRP A 15 -19.58 19.63 -9.18
N ASN A 16 -19.01 20.01 -8.04
CA ASN A 16 -18.40 21.32 -7.79
C ASN A 16 -16.86 21.23 -7.83
N ASP A 17 -16.21 22.36 -7.52
CA ASP A 17 -14.75 22.47 -7.51
C ASP A 17 -14.13 21.56 -6.45
N GLU A 18 -14.74 21.43 -5.27
CA GLU A 18 -14.28 20.56 -4.19
C GLU A 18 -14.31 19.08 -4.60
N ALA A 19 -15.41 18.62 -5.20
CA ALA A 19 -15.54 17.26 -5.74
C ALA A 19 -14.49 16.99 -6.82
N SER A 20 -14.32 17.94 -7.75
CA SER A 20 -13.36 17.85 -8.85
C SER A 20 -11.92 17.79 -8.33
N PHE A 21 -11.60 18.61 -7.33
CA PHE A 21 -10.28 18.64 -6.71
C PHE A 21 -10.01 17.34 -5.94
N ALA A 22 -10.97 16.84 -5.17
CA ALA A 22 -10.87 15.56 -4.48
C ALA A 22 -10.63 14.40 -5.45
N ALA A 23 -11.39 14.32 -6.55
CA ALA A 23 -11.21 13.27 -7.55
C ALA A 23 -9.80 13.27 -8.16
N LYS A 24 -9.30 14.45 -8.55
CA LYS A 24 -7.94 14.60 -9.10
C LYS A 24 -6.89 14.18 -8.07
N PHE A 25 -7.04 14.58 -6.81
CA PHE A 25 -6.05 14.29 -5.78
C PHE A 25 -6.06 12.81 -5.36
N ILE A 26 -7.25 12.21 -5.28
CA ILE A 26 -7.41 10.76 -5.07
C ILE A 26 -6.71 9.97 -6.18
N ALA A 27 -6.84 10.38 -7.44
CA ALA A 27 -6.15 9.74 -8.56
C ALA A 27 -4.64 10.03 -8.59
N PHE A 28 -4.22 11.23 -8.20
CA PHE A 28 -2.82 11.63 -8.15
C PHE A 28 -2.00 10.75 -7.20
N ASN A 29 -2.54 10.46 -6.01
CA ASN A 29 -1.82 9.74 -4.97
C ASN A 29 -1.22 8.40 -5.49
N PRO A 30 -2.00 7.46 -6.06
CA PRO A 30 -1.46 6.22 -6.60
C PRO A 30 -0.45 6.37 -7.72
N VAL A 31 -0.66 7.35 -8.57
CA VAL A 31 0.27 7.68 -9.66
C VAL A 31 1.60 8.18 -9.09
N PHE A 32 1.55 9.04 -8.07
CA PHE A 32 2.73 9.60 -7.43
C PHE A 32 3.63 8.52 -6.86
N TRP A 33 3.11 7.63 -6.00
CA TRP A 33 4.00 6.65 -5.36
C TRP A 33 4.53 5.61 -6.35
N ASN A 34 3.76 5.23 -7.39
CA ASN A 34 4.27 4.37 -8.46
C ASN A 34 5.43 5.03 -9.22
N ILE A 35 5.31 6.31 -9.56
CA ILE A 35 6.40 7.08 -10.20
C ILE A 35 7.60 7.20 -9.25
N ALA A 36 7.36 7.54 -7.99
CA ALA A 36 8.40 7.68 -6.98
C ALA A 36 9.19 6.36 -6.80
N ALA A 37 8.49 5.23 -6.78
CA ALA A 37 9.08 3.91 -6.73
C ALA A 37 10.03 3.69 -7.93
N GLN A 38 9.57 3.97 -9.15
CA GLN A 38 10.38 3.83 -10.36
C GLN A 38 11.59 4.78 -10.39
N LEU A 39 11.45 6.01 -9.89
CA LEU A 39 12.55 6.96 -9.76
C LEU A 39 13.61 6.44 -8.77
N GLU A 40 13.19 5.82 -7.68
CA GLU A 40 14.12 5.18 -6.76
C GLU A 40 14.86 4.00 -7.41
N LEU A 41 14.20 3.19 -8.23
CA LEU A 41 14.88 2.08 -8.91
C LEU A 41 15.92 2.54 -9.92
N ARG A 42 15.53 3.46 -10.80
CA ARG A 42 16.32 3.81 -11.97
C ARG A 42 17.43 4.79 -11.66
N VAL A 43 17.15 5.76 -10.78
CA VAL A 43 18.07 6.89 -10.53
C VAL A 43 18.41 7.11 -9.07
N LYS A 44 17.84 6.31 -8.14
CA LYS A 44 18.10 6.37 -6.70
C LYS A 44 17.84 7.76 -6.12
N LEU A 45 16.79 8.43 -6.61
CA LEU A 45 16.48 9.83 -6.29
C LEU A 45 16.38 10.06 -4.79
N PHE A 46 15.59 9.25 -4.08
CA PHE A 46 15.33 9.44 -2.66
C PHE A 46 16.53 8.99 -1.82
N THR A 47 17.23 7.93 -2.23
CA THR A 47 18.51 7.56 -1.60
C THR A 47 19.53 8.71 -1.69
N LYS A 48 19.62 9.40 -2.83
CA LYS A 48 20.49 10.59 -2.98
C LYS A 48 20.05 11.75 -2.08
N LEU A 49 18.75 12.02 -1.99
CA LEU A 49 18.20 13.02 -1.06
C LEU A 49 18.50 12.65 0.41
N GLY A 50 18.50 11.35 0.74
CA GLY A 50 18.90 10.79 2.03
C GLY A 50 20.42 10.72 2.24
N LEU A 51 21.21 11.56 1.56
CA LEU A 51 22.68 11.61 1.66
C LEU A 51 23.37 10.27 1.34
N GLY A 52 22.80 9.51 0.40
CA GLY A 52 23.29 8.18 0.01
C GLY A 52 22.85 7.05 0.93
N ASN A 53 22.12 7.34 2.03
CA ASN A 53 21.57 6.32 2.91
C ASN A 53 20.17 5.90 2.46
N ARG A 54 20.03 4.64 2.06
CA ARG A 54 18.75 4.06 1.59
C ARG A 54 17.63 4.12 2.62
N TYR A 55 17.93 4.01 3.91
CA TYR A 55 16.92 4.09 4.97
C TYR A 55 16.40 5.53 5.09
N TYR A 56 17.29 6.52 5.08
CA TYR A 56 16.88 7.93 5.11
C TYR A 56 16.05 8.29 3.89
N GLY A 57 16.45 7.81 2.71
CA GLY A 57 15.64 7.96 1.49
C GLY A 57 14.24 7.37 1.63
N CYS A 58 14.13 6.15 2.16
CA CYS A 58 12.84 5.49 2.39
C CYS A 58 11.98 6.25 3.43
N TYR A 59 12.56 6.73 4.53
CA TYR A 59 11.83 7.54 5.52
C TYR A 59 11.38 8.90 4.97
N ILE A 60 12.18 9.54 4.10
CA ILE A 60 11.77 10.77 3.40
C ILE A 60 10.55 10.47 2.52
N LEU A 61 10.60 9.40 1.71
CA LEU A 61 9.48 9.01 0.85
C LEU A 61 8.25 8.64 1.69
N ALA A 62 8.43 7.91 2.79
CA ALA A 62 7.36 7.57 3.73
C ALA A 62 6.67 8.81 4.28
N ALA A 63 7.44 9.82 4.72
CA ALA A 63 6.89 11.07 5.22
C ALA A 63 6.06 11.80 4.14
N ILE A 64 6.52 11.80 2.88
CA ILE A 64 5.80 12.40 1.76
C ILE A 64 4.50 11.65 1.49
N ILE A 65 4.55 10.33 1.29
CA ILE A 65 3.36 9.51 0.98
C ILE A 65 2.33 9.60 2.10
N PHE A 66 2.77 9.50 3.37
CA PHE A 66 1.89 9.62 4.52
C PHE A 66 1.21 10.99 4.59
N SER A 67 1.96 12.07 4.37
CA SER A 67 1.42 13.44 4.37
C SER A 67 0.42 13.66 3.23
N LEU A 68 0.71 13.14 2.04
CA LEU A 68 -0.21 13.14 0.90
C LEU A 68 -1.47 12.31 1.21
N GLY A 69 -1.36 11.23 1.97
CA GLY A 69 -2.48 10.45 2.48
C GLY A 69 -3.40 11.28 3.38
N ILE A 70 -2.84 11.93 4.41
CA ILE A 70 -3.60 12.82 5.32
C ILE A 70 -4.30 13.93 4.53
N TYR A 71 -3.58 14.58 3.62
CA TYR A 71 -4.12 15.68 2.84
C TYR A 71 -5.24 15.23 1.89
N ARG A 72 -5.11 14.05 1.27
CA ARG A 72 -6.18 13.45 0.46
C ARG A 72 -7.43 13.20 1.29
N ASP A 73 -7.28 12.64 2.48
CA ASP A 73 -8.41 12.32 3.36
C ASP A 73 -9.12 13.61 3.83
N TRP A 74 -8.35 14.68 4.06
CA TRP A 74 -8.87 16.00 4.36
C TRP A 74 -9.64 16.61 3.18
N ILE A 75 -9.09 16.59 1.97
CA ILE A 75 -9.79 17.07 0.77
C ILE A 75 -11.06 16.26 0.50
N TYR A 76 -11.01 14.94 0.67
CA TYR A 76 -12.18 14.07 0.56
C TYR A 76 -13.29 14.51 1.51
N ARG A 77 -12.95 14.78 2.78
CA ARG A 77 -13.90 15.30 3.77
C ARG A 77 -14.50 16.64 3.34
N ILE A 78 -13.69 17.59 2.86
CA ILE A 78 -14.18 18.88 2.34
C ILE A 78 -15.17 18.66 1.18
N ALA A 79 -14.83 17.78 0.25
CA ALA A 79 -15.73 17.44 -0.85
C ALA A 79 -17.05 16.88 -0.35
N LEU A 80 -17.05 15.98 0.65
CA LEU A 80 -18.29 15.45 1.23
C LEU A 80 -19.12 16.52 1.97
N GLU A 81 -18.48 17.44 2.68
CA GLU A 81 -19.16 18.54 3.38
C GLU A 81 -19.87 19.49 2.42
N SER A 82 -19.33 19.66 1.21
CA SER A 82 -19.93 20.49 0.15
C SER A 82 -21.20 19.88 -0.47
N GLN A 83 -21.52 18.62 -0.17
CA GLN A 83 -22.63 17.89 -0.79
C GLN A 83 -23.90 17.93 0.04
N PRO A 84 -25.09 17.85 -0.59
CA PRO A 84 -26.33 17.58 0.13
C PRO A 84 -26.29 16.23 0.86
N VAL A 85 -27.03 16.12 1.96
CA VAL A 85 -27.29 14.81 2.58
C VAL A 85 -28.26 14.04 1.69
N ALA A 86 -27.95 12.78 1.41
CA ALA A 86 -28.77 11.92 0.59
C ALA A 86 -29.90 11.29 1.42
N PRO A 87 -31.19 11.51 1.09
CA PRO A 87 -32.31 10.97 1.86
C PRO A 87 -32.27 9.44 2.04
N LEU A 88 -31.77 8.71 1.04
CA LEU A 88 -31.66 7.25 1.12
C LEU A 88 -30.64 6.79 2.17
N LEU A 89 -29.65 7.63 2.49
CA LEU A 89 -28.57 7.33 3.41
C LEU A 89 -28.77 7.98 4.78
N ASP A 90 -29.77 8.84 4.95
CA ASP A 90 -30.06 9.50 6.22
C ASP A 90 -30.90 8.60 7.13
N ASN A 91 -30.30 7.47 7.55
CA ASN A 91 -30.92 6.54 8.46
C ASN A 91 -29.87 5.84 9.34
N ILE A 92 -30.34 5.21 10.42
CA ILE A 92 -29.47 4.54 11.39
C ILE A 92 -28.69 3.37 10.77
N TYR A 93 -29.28 2.64 9.81
CA TYR A 93 -28.63 1.50 9.18
C TYR A 93 -27.40 1.93 8.36
N ALA A 94 -27.51 3.04 7.62
CA ALA A 94 -26.39 3.63 6.91
C ALA A 94 -25.26 4.05 7.87
N LYS A 95 -25.60 4.69 9.01
CA LYS A 95 -24.60 5.08 10.02
C LYS A 95 -23.91 3.87 10.66
N VAL A 96 -24.67 2.83 11.03
CA VAL A 96 -24.12 1.59 11.59
C VAL A 96 -23.23 0.88 10.57
N GLY A 97 -23.68 0.76 9.32
CA GLY A 97 -22.87 0.22 8.23
C GLY A 97 -21.61 1.03 8.01
N GLY A 98 -21.72 2.36 8.04
CA GLY A 98 -20.59 3.28 7.91
C GLY A 98 -19.54 3.10 9.01
N ALA A 99 -19.98 3.02 10.27
CA ALA A 99 -19.10 2.77 11.41
C ALA A 99 -18.42 1.39 11.34
N ALA A 100 -19.17 0.35 10.93
CA ALA A 100 -18.63 -0.99 10.76
C ALA A 100 -17.54 -1.03 9.67
N MET A 101 -17.83 -0.44 8.49
CA MET A 101 -16.86 -0.37 7.39
C MET A 101 -15.62 0.44 7.78
N PHE A 102 -15.80 1.57 8.48
CA PHE A 102 -14.68 2.37 8.97
C PHE A 102 -13.84 1.61 10.01
N GLY A 103 -14.48 0.91 10.95
CA GLY A 103 -13.82 0.09 11.95
C GLY A 103 -13.00 -1.04 11.33
N VAL A 104 -13.61 -1.84 10.46
CA VAL A 104 -12.92 -2.90 9.71
C VAL A 104 -11.78 -2.33 8.87
N GLY A 105 -12.04 -1.21 8.18
CA GLY A 105 -11.05 -0.54 7.36
C GLY A 105 -9.80 -0.15 8.13
N ASN A 106 -9.98 0.50 9.29
CA ASN A 106 -8.87 0.89 10.17
C ASN A 106 -8.15 -0.32 10.77
N VAL A 107 -8.87 -1.39 11.14
CA VAL A 107 -8.23 -2.62 11.61
C VAL A 107 -7.30 -3.17 10.54
N LEU A 108 -7.74 -3.27 9.27
CA LEU A 108 -6.91 -3.77 8.18
C LEU A 108 -5.70 -2.85 7.90
N VAL A 109 -5.90 -1.54 7.83
CA VAL A 109 -4.80 -0.58 7.59
C VAL A 109 -3.77 -0.66 8.72
N LEU A 110 -4.19 -0.46 9.97
CA LEU A 110 -3.28 -0.35 11.10
C LEU A 110 -2.54 -1.67 11.38
N SER A 111 -3.23 -2.81 11.30
CA SER A 111 -2.57 -4.11 11.48
C SER A 111 -1.60 -4.44 10.35
N SER A 112 -1.91 -4.05 9.10
CA SER A 112 -0.97 -4.23 7.99
C SER A 112 0.28 -3.35 8.13
N MET A 113 0.12 -2.09 8.54
CA MET A 113 1.23 -1.18 8.80
C MET A 113 2.08 -1.65 9.99
N TRP A 114 1.43 -2.19 11.03
CA TRP A 114 2.13 -2.78 12.17
C TRP A 114 3.00 -3.95 11.75
N ALA A 115 2.47 -4.86 10.94
CA ALA A 115 3.17 -6.05 10.50
C ALA A 115 4.33 -5.69 9.54
N LEU A 116 4.11 -4.80 8.57
CA LEU A 116 5.12 -4.38 7.59
C LEU A 116 6.18 -3.42 8.16
N GLY A 117 5.82 -2.67 9.21
CA GLY A 117 6.59 -1.51 9.64
C GLY A 117 6.59 -0.39 8.59
N ILE A 118 7.34 0.68 8.88
CA ILE A 118 7.38 1.87 8.00
C ILE A 118 8.01 1.51 6.64
N THR A 119 9.15 0.82 6.63
CA THR A 119 9.85 0.50 5.38
C THR A 119 9.05 -0.48 4.51
N GLY A 120 8.40 -1.49 5.10
CA GLY A 120 7.55 -2.40 4.33
C GLY A 120 6.28 -1.72 3.80
N THR A 121 5.74 -0.74 4.52
CA THR A 121 4.55 0.03 4.11
C THR A 121 4.84 1.02 2.99
N TYR A 122 6.01 1.67 3.03
CA TYR A 122 6.33 2.80 2.15
C TYR A 122 7.45 2.46 1.16
N LEU A 123 7.27 1.37 0.40
CA LEU A 123 8.08 1.00 -0.78
C LEU A 123 9.56 0.72 -0.48
N GLY A 124 9.90 0.23 0.72
CA GLY A 124 11.27 -0.07 1.13
C GLY A 124 11.97 -1.13 0.26
N ASP A 125 11.21 -2.01 -0.38
CA ASP A 125 11.71 -2.98 -1.35
C ASP A 125 12.36 -2.32 -2.57
N TYR A 126 11.87 -1.15 -3.01
CA TYR A 126 12.50 -0.34 -4.07
C TYR A 126 13.86 0.26 -3.65
N PHE A 127 14.06 0.43 -2.34
CA PHE A 127 15.35 0.81 -1.73
C PHE A 127 16.26 -0.40 -1.46
N GLY A 128 15.80 -1.62 -1.74
CA GLY A 128 16.51 -2.86 -1.38
C GLY A 128 16.46 -3.18 0.12
N ILE A 129 15.49 -2.61 0.85
CA ILE A 129 15.20 -2.92 2.25
C ILE A 129 14.12 -4.00 2.26
N LEU A 130 14.57 -5.25 2.17
CA LEU A 130 13.70 -6.41 1.98
C LEU A 130 13.44 -7.12 3.31
N MET A 131 12.19 -7.51 3.55
CA MET A 131 11.84 -8.35 4.69
C MET A 131 12.43 -9.75 4.49
N ASP A 132 12.73 -10.45 5.58
CA ASP A 132 13.34 -11.78 5.48
C ASP A 132 12.41 -12.82 4.85
N GLU A 133 11.12 -12.68 5.11
CA GLU A 133 10.04 -13.47 4.53
C GLU A 133 8.81 -12.58 4.28
N ARG A 134 7.95 -13.02 3.36
CA ARG A 134 6.66 -12.36 3.12
C ARG A 134 5.75 -12.60 4.32
N ILE A 135 5.11 -11.54 4.80
CA ILE A 135 4.18 -11.65 5.92
C ILE A 135 2.96 -12.47 5.51
N ALA A 136 2.77 -13.60 6.19
CA ALA A 136 1.62 -14.49 6.01
C ALA A 136 0.71 -14.52 7.25
N SER A 137 0.93 -13.64 8.24
CA SER A 137 0.06 -13.47 9.40
C SER A 137 -1.04 -12.44 9.12
N PHE A 138 -1.94 -12.24 10.08
CA PHE A 138 -2.98 -11.21 9.98
C PHE A 138 -2.37 -9.81 9.75
N PRO A 139 -2.93 -9.00 8.84
CA PRO A 139 -4.15 -9.24 8.03
C PRO A 139 -3.91 -9.90 6.65
N PHE A 140 -2.67 -10.23 6.30
CA PHE A 140 -2.29 -10.78 5.00
C PHE A 140 -2.76 -12.22 4.77
N ASN A 141 -3.05 -12.99 5.83
CA ASN A 141 -3.71 -14.30 5.70
C ASN A 141 -5.20 -14.23 5.35
N VAL A 142 -5.83 -13.07 5.50
CA VAL A 142 -7.26 -12.87 5.21
C VAL A 142 -7.46 -12.25 3.82
N CYS A 143 -6.57 -11.35 3.40
CA CYS A 143 -6.66 -10.71 2.08
C CYS A 143 -5.27 -10.24 1.59
N ASN A 144 -5.09 -10.20 0.27
CA ASN A 144 -3.78 -9.96 -0.36
C ASN A 144 -3.27 -8.51 -0.20
N ASN A 145 -4.18 -7.54 -0.06
CA ASN A 145 -3.87 -6.10 -0.05
C ASN A 145 -4.67 -5.36 1.04
N PRO A 146 -4.45 -5.70 2.32
CA PRO A 146 -5.29 -5.27 3.44
C PRO A 146 -5.33 -3.74 3.60
N MET A 147 -4.22 -3.06 3.33
CA MET A 147 -4.14 -1.59 3.41
C MET A 147 -5.03 -0.90 2.37
N TYR A 148 -5.00 -1.39 1.12
CA TYR A 148 -5.80 -0.85 0.02
C TYR A 148 -7.30 -1.10 0.24
N ILE A 149 -7.66 -2.32 0.66
CA ILE A 149 -9.05 -2.68 1.01
C ILE A 149 -9.51 -1.85 2.22
N GLY A 150 -8.66 -1.74 3.23
CA GLY A 150 -8.97 -1.01 4.45
C GLY A 150 -9.23 0.47 4.18
N CYS A 151 -8.40 1.11 3.35
CA CYS A 151 -8.60 2.49 2.93
C CYS A 151 -9.91 2.68 2.15
N TYR A 152 -10.26 1.75 1.25
CA TYR A 152 -11.53 1.77 0.52
C TYR A 152 -12.74 1.67 1.46
N LEU A 153 -12.69 0.74 2.42
CA LEU A 153 -13.74 0.60 3.42
C LEU A 153 -13.86 1.83 4.32
N SER A 154 -12.75 2.46 4.69
CA SER A 154 -12.77 3.70 5.48
C SER A 154 -13.44 4.85 4.73
N PHE A 155 -13.14 5.04 3.43
CA PHE A 155 -13.78 6.09 2.64
C PHE A 155 -15.28 5.83 2.46
N LEU A 156 -15.67 4.60 2.10
CA LEU A 156 -17.09 4.23 2.04
C LEU A 156 -17.79 4.38 3.39
N GLY A 157 -17.10 4.02 4.48
CA GLY A 157 -17.62 4.14 5.83
C GLY A 157 -17.95 5.59 6.19
N VAL A 158 -17.05 6.51 5.88
CA VAL A 158 -17.25 7.96 6.05
C VAL A 158 -18.40 8.47 5.18
N SER A 159 -18.47 8.06 3.91
CA SER A 159 -19.57 8.41 2.99
C SER A 159 -20.94 8.00 3.54
N LEU A 160 -21.05 6.78 4.06
CA LEU A 160 -22.26 6.26 4.70
C LEU A 160 -22.59 6.99 5.99
N TRP A 161 -21.60 7.21 6.86
CA TRP A 161 -21.78 7.88 8.14
C TRP A 161 -22.36 9.28 8.00
N TYR A 162 -21.86 10.06 7.02
CA TYR A 162 -22.35 11.40 6.73
C TYR A 162 -23.50 11.43 5.71
N GLY A 163 -23.91 10.28 5.18
CA GLY A 163 -24.98 10.16 4.20
C GLY A 163 -24.70 10.91 2.90
N LYS A 164 -23.47 10.89 2.39
CA LYS A 164 -23.04 11.67 1.22
C LYS A 164 -22.81 10.78 0.00
N ALA A 165 -23.69 10.86 -1.00
CA ALA A 165 -23.66 10.00 -2.18
C ALA A 165 -22.38 10.14 -3.03
N LEU A 166 -21.81 11.35 -3.12
CA LEU A 166 -20.53 11.59 -3.82
C LEU A 166 -19.40 10.69 -3.31
N GLY A 167 -19.42 10.35 -2.01
CA GLY A 167 -18.39 9.53 -1.41
C GLY A 167 -18.29 8.14 -2.01
N PHE A 168 -19.39 7.55 -2.50
CA PHE A 168 -19.35 6.27 -3.22
C PHE A 168 -18.60 6.37 -4.55
N VAL A 169 -18.82 7.46 -5.29
CA VAL A 169 -18.14 7.72 -6.57
C VAL A 169 -16.64 7.89 -6.35
N LEU A 170 -16.26 8.73 -5.39
CA LEU A 170 -14.86 8.98 -5.07
C LEU A 170 -14.14 7.75 -4.49
N SER A 171 -14.82 6.96 -3.65
CA SER A 171 -14.28 5.68 -3.16
C SER A 171 -14.09 4.68 -4.29
N THR A 172 -15.03 4.62 -5.24
CA THR A 172 -14.93 3.73 -6.41
C THR A 172 -13.78 4.15 -7.32
N LEU A 173 -13.62 5.45 -7.57
CA LEU A 173 -12.46 5.99 -8.29
C LEU A 173 -11.16 5.57 -7.60
N MET A 174 -11.06 5.75 -6.28
CA MET A 174 -9.90 5.33 -5.51
C MET A 174 -9.62 3.83 -5.69
N TRP A 175 -10.64 2.98 -5.61
CA TRP A 175 -10.50 1.54 -5.80
C TRP A 175 -9.98 1.18 -7.19
N VAL A 176 -10.50 1.82 -8.25
CA VAL A 176 -10.01 1.63 -9.62
C VAL A 176 -8.54 2.02 -9.71
N MET A 177 -8.15 3.15 -9.13
CA MET A 177 -6.76 3.60 -9.14
C MET A 177 -5.83 2.66 -8.36
N TYR A 178 -6.31 2.05 -7.27
CA TYR A 178 -5.57 1.02 -6.54
C TYR A 178 -5.39 -0.25 -7.36
N MET A 179 -6.42 -0.71 -8.05
CA MET A 179 -6.32 -1.87 -8.95
C MET A 179 -5.30 -1.64 -10.07
N VAL A 180 -5.26 -0.42 -10.62
CA VAL A 180 -4.25 -0.03 -11.62
C VAL A 180 -2.86 -0.01 -11.00
N ALA A 181 -2.68 0.60 -9.82
CA ALA A 181 -1.40 0.66 -9.11
C ALA A 181 -0.84 -0.75 -8.81
N LEU A 182 -1.69 -1.64 -8.28
CA LEU A 182 -1.31 -3.03 -7.97
C LEU A 182 -0.83 -3.80 -9.19
N ARG A 183 -1.34 -3.48 -10.38
CA ARG A 183 -0.91 -4.14 -11.63
C ARG A 183 0.56 -3.87 -11.95
N PHE A 184 1.13 -2.77 -11.47
CA PHE A 184 2.54 -2.44 -11.61
C PHE A 184 3.35 -2.88 -10.38
N GLU A 185 2.79 -2.75 -9.18
CA GLU A 185 3.45 -3.04 -7.91
C GLU A 185 3.69 -4.55 -7.69
N GLU A 186 2.65 -5.38 -7.82
CA GLU A 186 2.73 -6.81 -7.46
C GLU A 186 3.78 -7.58 -8.27
N PRO A 187 3.83 -7.48 -9.63
CA PRO A 187 4.83 -8.22 -10.41
C PRO A 187 6.26 -7.78 -10.09
N TYR A 188 6.43 -6.52 -9.66
CA TYR A 188 7.72 -5.97 -9.34
C TYR A 188 8.22 -6.47 -7.98
N THR A 189 7.39 -6.41 -6.96
CA THR A 189 7.71 -6.94 -5.63
C THR A 189 8.01 -8.43 -5.72
N GLU A 190 7.18 -9.22 -6.43
CA GLU A 190 7.45 -10.65 -6.66
C GLU A 190 8.82 -10.89 -7.31
N ARG A 191 9.16 -10.10 -8.33
CA ARG A 191 10.46 -10.21 -9.00
C ARG A 191 11.62 -9.96 -8.02
N ILE A 192 11.57 -8.90 -7.21
CA ILE A 192 12.64 -8.59 -6.26
C ILE A 192 12.86 -9.73 -5.26
N TYR A 193 11.77 -10.27 -4.69
CA TYR A 193 11.88 -11.38 -3.73
C TYR A 193 12.40 -12.65 -4.41
N SER A 194 11.97 -12.95 -5.64
CA SER A 194 12.49 -14.10 -6.41
C SER A 194 13.97 -13.98 -6.77
N ASP A 195 14.44 -12.78 -7.10
CA ASP A 195 15.84 -12.52 -7.44
C ASP A 195 16.73 -12.63 -6.18
N ARG A 196 16.22 -12.22 -5.01
CA ARG A 196 16.90 -12.43 -3.71
C ARG A 196 17.04 -13.90 -3.36
N GLU A 197 16.01 -14.71 -3.59
CA GLU A 197 16.03 -16.14 -3.30
C GLU A 197 17.08 -16.86 -4.16
N LYS A 198 17.08 -16.62 -5.47
CA LYS A 198 18.10 -17.14 -6.39
C LYS A 198 19.52 -16.73 -5.99
N ALA A 199 19.71 -15.48 -5.55
CA ALA A 199 21.01 -15.01 -5.08
C ALA A 199 21.46 -15.71 -3.79
N ARG A 200 20.53 -16.02 -2.88
CA ARG A 200 20.81 -16.79 -1.66
C ARG A 200 21.19 -18.25 -1.99
N GLU A 201 20.47 -18.89 -2.91
CA GLU A 201 20.76 -20.25 -3.37
C GLU A 201 22.16 -20.33 -4.02
N ALA A 202 22.47 -19.42 -4.96
CA ALA A 202 23.78 -19.37 -5.60
C ALA A 202 24.93 -19.14 -4.59
N ALA A 203 24.72 -18.30 -3.56
CA ALA A 203 25.68 -18.10 -2.49
C ALA A 203 25.86 -19.37 -1.63
N ALA A 204 24.79 -20.12 -1.36
CA ALA A 204 24.85 -21.39 -0.63
C ALA A 204 25.59 -22.47 -1.43
N GLU A 205 25.37 -22.58 -2.73
CA GLU A 205 26.10 -23.51 -3.62
C GLU A 205 27.60 -23.19 -3.68
N SER A 206 27.96 -21.91 -3.76
CA SER A 206 29.36 -21.47 -3.79
C SER A 206 30.11 -21.74 -2.48
N SER A 207 29.42 -21.71 -1.34
CA SER A 207 29.99 -21.98 -0.01
C SER A 207 30.00 -23.47 0.36
N GLY A 208 29.10 -24.28 -0.20
CA GLY A 208 29.11 -25.74 -0.10
C GLY A 208 30.19 -26.42 -0.95
N SER A 209 30.63 -25.79 -2.04
CA SER A 209 31.67 -26.33 -2.92
C SER A 209 33.10 -26.25 -2.35
N SER A 210 33.37 -25.48 -1.29
CA SER A 210 34.74 -25.23 -0.80
C SER A 210 35.21 -26.14 0.34
N THR A 211 34.44 -27.15 0.76
CA THR A 211 34.80 -28.07 1.85
C THR A 211 35.29 -29.46 1.41
N GLY A 212 35.39 -29.71 0.09
CA GLY A 212 35.75 -31.01 -0.47
C GLY A 212 37.14 -31.07 -1.13
N THR A 213 38.23 -30.74 -0.43
CA THR A 213 39.57 -31.16 -0.88
C THR A 213 40.48 -31.47 0.31
N SER A 214 40.26 -32.64 0.92
CA SER A 214 41.22 -33.24 1.84
C SER A 214 42.49 -33.63 1.07
N ARG A 215 43.56 -32.85 1.28
CA ARG A 215 44.93 -33.15 0.84
C ARG A 215 45.37 -34.54 1.34
N PRO A 216 45.96 -35.42 0.50
CA PRO A 216 46.54 -36.66 1.01
C PRO A 216 47.78 -36.33 1.85
N SER A 217 47.79 -36.74 3.12
CA SER A 217 48.96 -36.60 3.99
C SER A 217 50.04 -37.61 3.63
N THR A 218 51.12 -37.18 3.00
CA THR A 218 52.34 -37.98 2.84
C THR A 218 53.01 -38.12 4.19
N ARG A 219 52.84 -39.29 4.81
CA ARG A 219 53.43 -39.67 6.10
C ARG A 219 54.92 -39.95 5.90
N SER A 220 55.78 -39.06 6.39
CA SER A 220 57.23 -39.30 6.45
C SER A 220 57.51 -40.46 7.41
N ARG A 221 58.32 -41.42 6.94
CA ARG A 221 58.75 -42.58 7.70
C ARG A 221 60.20 -42.39 8.08
N THR A 222 60.43 -41.93 9.31
CA THR A 222 61.76 -41.90 9.94
C THR A 222 62.06 -43.26 10.57
N LYS A 223 63.27 -43.79 10.38
CA LYS A 223 64.18 -44.27 11.46
C LYS A 223 65.50 -44.86 10.90
N ARG A 224 66.61 -44.34 11.47
CA ARG A 224 67.91 -44.95 11.90
C ARG A 224 68.17 -46.41 11.47
N VAL A 225 69.37 -46.83 11.08
CA VAL A 225 70.75 -46.58 11.56
C VAL A 225 71.70 -46.52 10.36
#